data_AF-A0A3P1WS30-F1
#
_entry.id   AF-A0A3P1WS30-F1
#
_cell.length_a   1.000
_cell.length_b   1.000
_cell.length_c   1.000
_cell.angle_alpha   90.00
_cell.angle_beta   90.00
_cell.angle_gamma   90.00
#
_symmetry.space_group_name_H-M   'P 1'
#
loop_
_entity.id
_entity.type
_entity.pdbx_description
1 polymer ?
#
loop_
_entity_poly.entity_id
_entity_poly.type
_entity_poly.pdbx_seq_one_letter_code
_entity_poly.pdbx_strand_id
1 'polypeptide(L)'
;MRKLFVTTLSLLLFFFTLPAKAENISEDDLGQVRTALKRAGVSQEVEDRLIAKLQAGEIWDSMTPGTEPRTVERSSGVIREIYDDGSLVVTTMDDGELVDGGIATSLAAVSGCRGRSVISSVKYSQCKVEQDSIFLVMGFYFDYSVPVKGTPVVTRAYGWYNRVLFGSSSNNHLERLSGNRAKYSAEISSAIGFSWGGATVGATQTSEVYIMVIVDSHRPNIVVG
;
A
#
# COMPACT_ATOMS: atom_id res chain seq x y z
N MET A 1 66.59 4.92 -36.20
CA MET A 1 65.45 4.23 -35.55
C MET A 1 64.62 5.25 -34.77
N ARG A 2 63.54 5.77 -35.36
CA ARG A 2 62.61 6.73 -34.73
C ARG A 2 61.34 5.97 -34.36
N LYS A 3 61.04 5.85 -33.07
CA LYS A 3 59.78 5.25 -32.59
C LYS A 3 58.71 6.35 -32.57
N LEU A 4 57.68 6.21 -33.42
CA LEU A 4 56.44 6.99 -33.33
C LEU A 4 55.64 6.51 -32.11
N PHE A 5 55.36 7.43 -31.19
CA PHE A 5 54.32 7.25 -30.19
C PHE A 5 52.99 7.68 -30.81
N VAL A 6 52.07 6.73 -30.98
CA VAL A 6 50.68 7.00 -31.35
C VAL A 6 49.89 7.16 -30.05
N THR A 7 49.54 8.40 -29.72
CA THR A 7 48.64 8.72 -28.60
C THR A 7 47.20 8.60 -29.08
N THR A 8 46.51 7.54 -28.67
CA THR A 8 45.08 7.36 -28.86
C THR A 8 44.32 8.28 -27.91
N LEU A 9 43.66 9.29 -28.48
CA LEU A 9 42.76 10.22 -27.80
C LEU A 9 41.42 9.50 -27.54
N SER A 10 41.23 8.94 -26.34
CA SER A 10 39.93 8.39 -25.92
C SER A 10 38.92 9.52 -25.74
N LEU A 11 37.97 9.60 -26.67
CA LEU A 11 36.80 10.47 -26.60
C LEU A 11 35.84 9.93 -25.53
N LEU A 12 35.88 10.48 -24.31
CA LEU A 12 34.86 10.23 -23.30
C LEU A 12 33.55 10.89 -23.76
N LEU A 13 32.63 10.07 -24.30
CA LEU A 13 31.23 10.42 -24.47
C LEU A 13 30.59 10.53 -23.08
N PHE A 14 30.52 11.77 -22.56
CA PHE A 14 29.59 12.10 -21.49
C PHE A 14 28.18 11.91 -22.04
N PHE A 15 27.56 10.77 -21.75
CA PHE A 15 26.12 10.63 -21.82
C PHE A 15 25.53 11.58 -20.77
N PHE A 16 25.14 12.78 -21.19
CA PHE A 16 24.17 13.57 -20.45
C PHE A 16 22.87 12.77 -20.46
N THR A 17 22.60 12.00 -19.40
CA THR A 17 21.26 11.53 -19.10
C THR A 17 20.41 12.76 -18.82
N LEU A 18 19.63 13.19 -19.81
CA LEU A 18 18.58 14.17 -19.57
C LEU A 18 17.68 13.63 -18.45
N PRO A 19 17.32 14.44 -17.44
CA PRO A 19 16.34 14.00 -16.45
C PRO A 19 15.06 13.60 -17.22
N ALA A 20 14.61 12.37 -17.00
CA ALA A 20 13.35 11.89 -17.55
C ALA A 20 12.26 12.86 -17.12
N LYS A 21 11.67 13.55 -18.11
CA LYS A 21 10.52 14.42 -17.89
C LYS A 21 9.40 13.51 -17.39
N ALA A 22 8.90 13.77 -16.18
CA ALA A 22 7.78 13.04 -15.60
C ALA A 22 6.66 12.92 -16.65
N GLU A 23 6.21 11.70 -16.89
CA GLU A 23 5.02 11.46 -17.70
C GLU A 23 3.88 12.28 -17.09
N ASN A 24 3.25 13.13 -17.92
CA ASN A 24 2.22 14.04 -17.44
C ASN A 24 1.10 13.23 -16.78
N ILE A 25 0.98 13.38 -15.47
CA ILE A 25 -0.11 12.82 -14.69
C ILE A 25 -1.46 13.24 -15.31
N SER A 26 -2.38 12.30 -15.50
CA SER A 26 -3.68 12.59 -16.11
C SER A 26 -4.60 13.41 -15.19
N GLU A 27 -5.45 14.26 -15.75
CA GLU A 27 -6.45 15.03 -14.99
C GLU A 27 -7.45 14.14 -14.24
N ASP A 28 -7.75 12.94 -14.79
CA ASP A 28 -8.61 11.97 -14.11
C ASP A 28 -7.94 11.43 -12.84
N ASP A 29 -6.67 11.06 -12.92
CA ASP A 29 -5.93 10.59 -11.75
C ASP A 29 -5.79 11.70 -10.68
N LEU A 30 -5.54 12.96 -11.09
CA LEU A 30 -5.54 14.10 -10.16
C LEU A 30 -6.91 14.26 -9.49
N GLY A 31 -8.00 14.11 -10.23
CA GLY A 31 -9.36 14.13 -9.68
C GLY A 31 -9.59 13.03 -8.65
N GLN A 32 -9.05 11.83 -8.87
CA GLN A 32 -9.12 10.72 -7.92
C GLN A 32 -8.31 10.99 -6.65
N VAL A 33 -7.09 11.54 -6.77
CA VAL A 33 -6.26 11.93 -5.62
C VAL A 33 -6.95 13.02 -4.80
N ARG A 34 -7.48 14.06 -5.45
CA ARG A 34 -8.24 15.13 -4.77
C ARG A 34 -9.44 14.58 -4.00
N THR A 35 -10.17 13.64 -4.61
CA THR A 35 -11.31 12.97 -3.95
C THR A 35 -10.85 12.16 -2.72
N ALA A 36 -9.71 11.46 -2.80
CA ALA A 36 -9.15 10.72 -1.68
C ALA A 36 -8.69 11.65 -0.54
N LEU A 37 -7.98 12.74 -0.86
CA LEU A 37 -7.53 13.75 0.11
C LEU A 37 -8.71 14.42 0.82
N LYS A 38 -9.76 14.78 0.07
CA LYS A 38 -11.00 15.33 0.66
C LYS A 38 -11.71 14.35 1.58
N ARG A 39 -11.80 13.08 1.19
CA ARG A 39 -12.37 12.01 2.05
C ARG A 39 -11.55 11.85 3.32
N ALA A 40 -10.24 11.99 3.21
CA ALA A 40 -9.33 11.97 4.34
C ALA A 40 -9.34 13.27 5.16
N GLY A 41 -10.17 14.27 4.84
CA GLY A 41 -10.30 15.51 5.61
C GLY A 41 -9.10 16.45 5.50
N VAL A 42 -8.36 16.40 4.39
CA VAL A 42 -7.26 17.32 4.09
C VAL A 42 -7.83 18.69 3.67
N SER A 43 -7.24 19.79 4.14
CA SER A 43 -7.67 21.14 3.73
C SER A 43 -7.35 21.38 2.25
N GLN A 44 -8.10 22.28 1.61
CA GLN A 44 -7.87 22.59 0.20
C GLN A 44 -6.46 23.15 -0.05
N GLU A 45 -5.89 23.95 0.88
CA GLU A 45 -4.53 24.45 0.69
C GLU A 45 -3.49 23.33 0.75
N VAL A 46 -3.68 22.34 1.62
CA VAL A 46 -2.79 21.17 1.70
C VAL A 46 -2.97 20.28 0.46
N GLU A 47 -4.21 20.06 0.03
CA GLU A 47 -4.53 19.32 -1.21
C GLU A 47 -3.79 19.91 -2.41
N ASP A 48 -3.88 21.23 -2.62
CA ASP A 48 -3.25 21.89 -3.75
C ASP A 48 -1.71 21.79 -3.70
N ARG A 49 -1.10 21.88 -2.52
CA ARG A 49 0.35 21.67 -2.36
C ARG A 49 0.77 20.24 -2.66
N LEU A 50 0.04 19.26 -2.14
CA LEU A 50 0.33 17.84 -2.36
C LEU A 50 0.17 17.46 -3.84
N ILE A 51 -0.86 17.98 -4.51
CA ILE A 51 -1.04 17.82 -5.96
C ILE A 51 0.11 18.48 -6.73
N ALA A 52 0.53 19.69 -6.35
CA ALA A 52 1.67 20.35 -6.98
C ALA A 52 2.97 19.55 -6.81
N LYS A 53 3.22 18.94 -5.64
CA LYS A 53 4.34 18.02 -5.42
C LYS A 53 4.26 16.83 -6.40
N LEU A 54 3.11 16.18 -6.51
CA LEU A 54 2.93 15.07 -7.48
C LEU A 54 3.20 15.50 -8.92
N GLN A 55 2.66 16.66 -9.34
CA GLN A 55 2.87 17.19 -10.69
C GLN A 55 4.34 17.57 -10.96
N ALA A 56 5.06 18.02 -9.94
CA ALA A 56 6.50 18.28 -9.99
C ALA A 56 7.35 17.00 -9.94
N GLY A 57 6.71 15.84 -9.75
CA GLY A 57 7.39 14.55 -9.55
C GLY A 57 8.09 14.43 -8.20
N GLU A 58 7.65 15.19 -7.21
CA GLU A 58 8.07 15.09 -5.82
C GLU A 58 7.21 14.07 -5.08
N ILE A 59 7.85 13.37 -4.15
CA ILE A 59 7.22 12.35 -3.31
C ILE A 59 6.66 13.02 -2.06
N TRP A 60 5.55 12.51 -1.55
CA TRP A 60 5.00 12.95 -0.27
C TRP A 60 5.80 12.40 0.91
N ASP A 61 5.83 13.15 2.00
CA ASP A 61 6.56 12.76 3.20
C ASP A 61 6.06 11.42 3.75
N SER A 62 4.75 11.15 3.66
CA SER A 62 4.11 9.87 4.04
C SER A 62 4.53 8.67 3.19
N MET A 63 5.17 8.91 2.04
CA MET A 63 5.70 7.89 1.13
C MET A 63 7.23 7.81 1.20
N THR A 64 7.85 8.65 2.04
CA THR A 64 9.29 8.72 2.19
C THR A 64 9.74 7.79 3.33
N PRO A 65 10.68 6.88 3.08
CA PRO A 65 11.10 5.88 4.07
C PRO A 65 11.78 6.52 5.26
N GLY A 66 11.41 6.08 6.45
CA GLY A 66 12.02 6.57 7.68
C GLY A 66 11.63 8.00 8.05
N THR A 67 10.72 8.64 7.29
CA THR A 67 10.09 9.88 7.73
C THR A 67 9.09 9.56 8.83
N GLU A 68 9.21 10.26 9.96
CA GLU A 68 8.28 10.12 11.07
C GLU A 68 7.09 11.08 10.91
N PRO A 69 5.88 10.69 11.34
CA PRO A 69 4.74 11.58 11.31
C PRO A 69 4.92 12.70 12.33
N ARG A 70 4.57 13.93 11.93
CA ARG A 70 4.51 15.11 12.80
C ARG A 70 3.44 14.95 13.88
N THR A 71 2.27 14.43 13.49
CA THR A 71 1.12 14.28 14.36
C THR A 71 0.52 12.88 14.20
N VAL A 72 0.18 12.24 15.32
CA VAL A 72 -0.57 10.98 15.33
C VAL A 72 -1.86 11.17 16.11
N GLU A 73 -2.98 11.21 15.41
CA GLU A 73 -4.33 11.31 15.99
C GLU A 73 -4.92 9.91 16.16
N ARG A 74 -5.60 9.64 17.27
CA ARG A 74 -6.30 8.37 17.51
C ARG A 74 -7.73 8.66 17.94
N SER A 75 -8.72 8.12 17.22
CA SER A 75 -10.14 8.33 17.50
C SER A 75 -10.98 7.16 17.00
N SER A 76 -11.75 6.52 17.88
CA SER A 76 -12.81 5.55 17.53
C SER A 76 -12.41 4.49 16.50
N GLY A 77 -11.27 3.82 16.72
CA GLY A 77 -10.77 2.84 15.76
C GLY A 77 -10.23 3.48 14.49
N VAL A 78 -9.79 4.72 14.52
CA VAL A 78 -9.08 5.37 13.41
C VAL A 78 -7.80 6.00 13.96
N ILE A 79 -6.65 5.73 13.34
CA ILE A 79 -5.38 6.39 13.57
C ILE A 79 -5.06 7.24 12.34
N ARG A 80 -4.66 8.48 12.53
CA ARG A 80 -4.21 9.37 11.44
C ARG A 80 -2.80 9.83 11.74
N GLU A 81 -1.88 9.44 10.89
CA GLU A 81 -0.49 9.90 10.91
C GLU A 81 -0.36 11.02 9.88
N ILE A 82 -0.06 12.23 10.33
CA ILE A 82 0.03 13.44 9.51
C ILE A 82 1.49 13.87 9.48
N TYR A 83 2.02 14.09 8.29
CA TYR A 83 3.42 14.41 8.02
C TYR A 83 3.61 15.92 7.83
N ASP A 84 4.87 16.37 7.77
CA ASP A 84 5.20 17.80 7.73
C ASP A 84 4.65 18.52 6.48
N ASP A 85 4.67 17.86 5.32
CA ASP A 85 4.03 18.38 4.09
C ASP A 85 2.50 18.31 4.10
N GLY A 86 1.89 17.72 5.13
CA GLY A 86 0.45 17.54 5.30
C GLY A 86 -0.10 16.29 4.61
N SER A 87 0.75 15.48 3.96
CA SER A 87 0.40 14.13 3.57
C SER A 87 0.10 13.27 4.80
N LEU A 88 -0.68 12.21 4.62
CA LEU A 88 -1.15 11.43 5.75
C LEU A 88 -1.44 9.98 5.43
N VAL A 89 -1.51 9.18 6.49
CA VAL A 89 -1.86 7.75 6.52
C VAL A 89 -3.02 7.58 7.53
N VAL A 90 -4.19 7.08 7.10
CA VAL A 90 -5.40 6.82 7.94
C VAL A 90 -5.66 5.35 8.28
N THR A 91 -5.19 4.81 9.39
CA THR A 91 -5.47 3.41 9.77
C THR A 91 -6.86 3.28 10.39
N THR A 92 -7.72 2.40 9.86
CA THR A 92 -9.00 2.06 10.51
C THR A 92 -8.89 0.69 11.19
N MET A 93 -9.44 0.56 12.39
CA MET A 93 -9.38 -0.58 13.29
C MET A 93 -10.81 -0.97 13.67
N ASP A 94 -11.18 -2.20 13.38
CA ASP A 94 -12.33 -2.85 14.01
C ASP A 94 -11.75 -3.72 15.14
N ASP A 95 -11.82 -3.23 16.39
CA ASP A 95 -11.63 -3.97 17.67
C ASP A 95 -10.39 -3.79 18.57
N GLY A 96 -9.50 -2.82 18.30
CA GLY A 96 -8.58 -2.27 19.31
C GLY A 96 -7.51 -3.21 19.88
N GLU A 97 -6.29 -3.13 19.32
CA GLU A 97 -5.00 -2.97 20.00
C GLU A 97 -3.89 -2.98 18.92
N LEU A 98 -2.87 -2.11 19.06
CA LEU A 98 -1.70 -2.12 18.19
C LEU A 98 -0.76 -3.25 18.61
N VAL A 99 -0.28 -4.04 17.64
CA VAL A 99 0.98 -4.76 17.81
C VAL A 99 2.08 -3.72 17.64
N ASP A 100 2.83 -3.47 18.71
CA ASP A 100 3.97 -2.57 18.70
C ASP A 100 5.12 -3.17 17.87
N GLY A 101 5.70 -2.38 16.98
CA GLY A 101 6.93 -2.71 16.25
C GLY A 101 6.84 -2.72 14.73
N GLY A 102 7.14 -1.57 14.12
CA GLY A 102 7.78 -1.51 12.80
C GLY A 102 7.07 -0.71 11.72
N ILE A 103 7.57 0.51 11.49
CA ILE A 103 7.55 1.29 10.24
C ILE A 103 6.14 1.60 9.68
N ALA A 104 5.78 2.88 9.73
CA ALA A 104 4.58 3.46 9.12
C ALA A 104 4.39 2.97 7.68
N THR A 105 3.46 2.03 7.47
CA THR A 105 3.10 1.58 6.14
C THR A 105 1.70 0.96 6.13
N SER A 106 0.80 1.59 5.37
CA SER A 106 -0.41 1.03 4.76
C SER A 106 -1.59 0.59 5.67
N LEU A 107 -2.77 1.15 5.39
CA LEU A 107 -4.06 0.97 6.09
C LEU A 107 -4.71 -0.38 5.81
N ALA A 108 -4.21 -1.43 6.45
CA ALA A 108 -4.80 -2.74 6.34
C ALA A 108 -5.82 -2.93 7.48
N ALA A 109 -7.07 -3.24 7.15
CA ALA A 109 -8.15 -3.45 8.13
C ALA A 109 -8.99 -4.69 7.81
N VAL A 110 -9.50 -5.37 8.85
CA VAL A 110 -10.55 -6.39 8.71
C VAL A 110 -11.88 -5.82 9.17
N SER A 111 -12.94 -5.98 8.38
CA SER A 111 -14.28 -5.46 8.68
C SER A 111 -15.40 -6.38 8.18
N GLY A 112 -16.65 -6.11 8.56
CA GLY A 112 -17.85 -6.74 7.95
C GLY A 112 -18.11 -8.20 8.35
N CYS A 113 -17.33 -8.75 9.29
CA CYS A 113 -17.46 -10.13 9.75
C CYS A 113 -18.82 -10.41 10.39
N ARG A 114 -19.50 -11.47 9.94
CA ARG A 114 -20.73 -12.00 10.54
C ARG A 114 -20.45 -13.29 11.29
N GLY A 115 -20.55 -13.23 12.62
CA GLY A 115 -20.34 -14.37 13.52
C GLY A 115 -21.61 -15.22 13.71
N ARG A 116 -21.44 -16.54 13.68
CA ARG A 116 -22.47 -17.52 14.06
C ARG A 116 -21.84 -18.61 14.92
N SER A 117 -22.31 -18.70 16.16
CA SER A 117 -21.92 -19.77 17.07
C SER A 117 -22.58 -21.10 16.68
N VAL A 118 -21.80 -22.17 16.69
CA VAL A 118 -22.26 -23.56 16.64
C VAL A 118 -21.63 -24.32 17.81
N ILE A 119 -22.13 -25.53 18.10
CA ILE A 119 -21.78 -26.29 19.32
C ILE A 119 -20.26 -26.49 19.49
N SER A 120 -19.51 -26.64 18.40
CA SER A 120 -18.07 -26.95 18.43
C SER A 120 -17.16 -25.83 17.89
N SER A 121 -17.71 -24.72 17.40
CA SER A 121 -16.94 -23.61 16.80
C SER A 121 -17.75 -22.34 16.68
N VAL A 122 -17.08 -21.20 16.50
CA VAL A 122 -17.69 -19.97 16.01
C VAL A 122 -17.25 -19.77 14.56
N LYS A 123 -18.21 -19.59 13.66
CA LYS A 123 -17.95 -19.32 12.24
C LYS A 123 -18.12 -17.84 11.97
N TYR A 124 -17.15 -17.26 11.29
CA TYR A 124 -17.19 -15.88 10.81
C TYR A 124 -17.22 -15.89 9.30
N SER A 125 -18.15 -15.15 8.73
CA SER A 125 -18.37 -15.10 7.28
C SER A 125 -18.43 -13.68 6.77
N GLN A 126 -18.12 -13.48 5.48
CA GLN A 126 -18.13 -12.17 4.81
C GLN A 126 -17.17 -11.16 5.45
N CYS A 127 -16.09 -11.63 6.05
CA CYS A 127 -15.04 -10.75 6.52
C CYS A 127 -14.32 -10.13 5.31
N LYS A 128 -14.13 -8.82 5.32
CA LYS A 128 -13.41 -8.06 4.31
C LYS A 128 -12.05 -7.70 4.89
N VAL A 129 -10.96 -8.04 4.20
CA VAL A 129 -9.64 -7.49 4.48
C VAL A 129 -9.30 -6.50 3.37
N GLU A 130 -8.96 -5.28 3.74
CA GLU A 130 -8.73 -4.19 2.79
C GLU A 130 -7.54 -3.37 3.24
N GLN A 131 -6.64 -3.14 2.29
CA GLN A 131 -5.52 -2.23 2.35
C GLN A 131 -5.90 -1.00 1.52
N ASP A 132 -6.23 0.11 2.16
CA ASP A 132 -6.46 1.40 1.48
C ASP A 132 -5.20 2.26 1.62
N SER A 133 -4.71 2.79 0.53
CA SER A 133 -3.78 3.90 0.51
C SER A 133 -4.27 4.85 -0.57
N ILE A 134 -3.89 6.12 -0.48
CA ILE A 134 -4.32 7.13 -1.46
C ILE A 134 -4.05 6.66 -2.89
N PHE A 135 -2.99 5.86 -3.12
CA PHE A 135 -2.56 5.40 -4.44
C PHE A 135 -2.88 3.94 -4.77
N LEU A 136 -3.10 3.09 -3.77
CA LEU A 136 -3.39 1.67 -3.95
C LEU A 136 -4.47 1.26 -2.96
N VAL A 137 -5.60 0.81 -3.49
CA VAL A 137 -6.60 0.07 -2.72
C VAL A 137 -6.51 -1.39 -3.16
N MET A 138 -6.40 -2.31 -2.21
CA MET A 138 -6.53 -3.73 -2.51
C MET A 138 -7.20 -4.48 -1.37
N GLY A 139 -7.97 -5.51 -1.68
CA GLY A 139 -8.64 -6.28 -0.66
C GLY A 139 -9.29 -7.54 -1.19
N PHE A 140 -9.79 -8.35 -0.28
CA PHE A 140 -10.55 -9.55 -0.59
C PHE A 140 -11.47 -9.92 0.58
N TYR A 141 -12.38 -10.86 0.33
CA TYR A 141 -13.25 -11.42 1.35
C TYR A 141 -12.75 -12.79 1.81
N PHE A 142 -12.93 -13.08 3.09
CA PHE A 142 -12.59 -14.37 3.65
C PHE A 142 -13.62 -14.80 4.70
N ASP A 143 -13.66 -16.11 4.92
CA ASP A 143 -14.40 -16.73 6.01
C ASP A 143 -13.43 -17.53 6.86
N TYR A 144 -13.68 -17.59 8.17
CA TYR A 144 -12.87 -18.39 9.08
C TYR A 144 -13.74 -19.07 10.15
N SER A 145 -13.18 -20.10 10.76
CA SER A 145 -13.81 -20.84 11.84
C SER A 145 -12.86 -20.92 13.02
N VAL A 146 -13.35 -20.63 14.21
CA VAL A 146 -12.61 -20.77 15.46
C VAL A 146 -13.21 -21.92 16.24
N PRO A 147 -12.56 -23.10 16.26
CA PRO A 147 -13.06 -24.23 17.02
C PRO A 147 -12.88 -23.99 18.52
N VAL A 148 -13.76 -24.58 19.35
CA VAL A 148 -13.66 -24.52 20.82
C VAL A 148 -12.34 -25.11 21.31
N LYS A 149 -11.79 -26.08 20.58
CA LYS A 149 -10.46 -26.67 20.78
C LYS A 149 -9.74 -26.75 19.44
N GLY A 150 -8.51 -26.27 19.39
CA GLY A 150 -7.65 -26.30 18.20
C GLY A 150 -7.40 -24.91 17.61
N THR A 151 -6.77 -24.90 16.43
CA THR A 151 -6.35 -23.66 15.77
C THR A 151 -7.48 -23.12 14.88
N PRO A 152 -7.68 -21.79 14.80
CA PRO A 152 -8.53 -21.19 13.79
C PRO A 152 -8.12 -21.62 12.38
N VAL A 153 -9.08 -21.64 11.46
CA VAL A 153 -8.82 -22.02 10.06
C VAL A 153 -9.54 -21.04 9.15
N VAL A 154 -8.84 -20.53 8.14
CA VAL A 154 -9.49 -19.81 7.04
C VAL A 154 -10.16 -20.86 6.17
N THR A 155 -11.49 -20.80 6.09
CA THR A 155 -12.31 -21.77 5.38
C THR A 155 -12.50 -21.38 3.92
N ARG A 156 -12.47 -20.09 3.61
CA ARG A 156 -12.66 -19.56 2.25
C ARG A 156 -11.96 -18.22 2.07
N ALA A 157 -11.47 -17.96 0.86
CA ALA A 157 -11.01 -16.66 0.40
C ALA A 157 -11.61 -16.42 -1.00
N TYR A 158 -12.18 -15.24 -1.24
CA TYR A 158 -12.92 -14.94 -2.47
C TYR A 158 -13.05 -13.43 -2.73
N GLY A 159 -13.45 -13.06 -3.96
CA GLY A 159 -13.84 -11.69 -4.29
C GLY A 159 -12.75 -10.65 -4.10
N TRP A 160 -11.54 -10.90 -4.64
CA TRP A 160 -10.46 -9.92 -4.65
C TRP A 160 -10.82 -8.70 -5.49
N TYR A 161 -10.23 -7.56 -5.16
CA TYR A 161 -10.31 -6.32 -5.91
C TYR A 161 -9.07 -5.47 -5.67
N ASN A 162 -8.75 -4.63 -6.64
CA ASN A 162 -7.79 -3.55 -6.45
C ASN A 162 -8.15 -2.32 -7.27
N ARG A 163 -7.52 -1.20 -6.91
CA ARG A 163 -7.45 0.03 -7.68
C ARG A 163 -6.06 0.62 -7.49
N VAL A 164 -5.39 0.90 -8.59
CA VAL A 164 -4.07 1.54 -8.63
C VAL A 164 -4.25 2.91 -9.26
N LEU A 165 -3.77 3.97 -8.62
CA LEU A 165 -3.62 5.28 -9.24
C LEU A 165 -2.26 5.38 -9.93
N PHE A 166 -2.21 6.04 -11.09
CA PHE A 166 -0.98 6.23 -11.88
C PHE A 166 -0.30 4.92 -12.30
N GLY A 167 -1.08 3.87 -12.54
CA GLY A 167 -0.54 2.56 -12.84
C GLY A 167 -1.56 1.53 -13.29
N SER A 168 -1.10 0.29 -13.42
CA SER A 168 -1.91 -0.88 -13.73
C SER A 168 -1.58 -2.03 -12.79
N SER A 169 -2.51 -2.97 -12.68
CA SER A 169 -2.32 -4.21 -11.94
C SER A 169 -2.39 -5.41 -12.87
N SER A 170 -1.46 -6.35 -12.70
CA SER A 170 -1.41 -7.63 -13.39
C SER A 170 -1.15 -8.78 -12.42
N ASN A 171 -1.18 -10.02 -12.92
CA ASN A 171 -0.84 -11.24 -12.16
C ASN A 171 -1.56 -11.37 -10.81
N ASN A 172 -2.84 -10.98 -10.79
CA ASN A 172 -3.70 -11.04 -9.62
C ASN A 172 -3.90 -12.49 -9.17
N HIS A 173 -3.47 -12.81 -7.95
CA HIS A 173 -3.55 -14.15 -7.40
C HIS A 173 -4.13 -14.12 -5.99
N LEU A 174 -5.30 -14.70 -5.82
CA LEU A 174 -5.93 -14.92 -4.52
C LEU A 174 -5.85 -16.40 -4.18
N GLU A 175 -5.25 -16.71 -3.04
CA GLU A 175 -5.16 -18.08 -2.54
C GLU A 175 -5.51 -18.20 -1.06
N ARG A 176 -6.15 -19.34 -0.74
CA ARG A 176 -6.31 -19.80 0.63
C ARG A 176 -5.13 -20.69 0.96
N LEU A 177 -4.24 -20.18 1.80
CA LEU A 177 -3.09 -20.92 2.28
C LEU A 177 -3.52 -22.00 3.28
N SER A 178 -2.63 -22.95 3.58
CA SER A 178 -2.90 -23.95 4.60
C SER A 178 -3.16 -23.31 5.97
N GLY A 179 -4.11 -23.88 6.72
CA GLY A 179 -4.43 -23.46 8.09
C GLY A 179 -5.20 -22.14 8.17
N ASN A 180 -4.65 -21.19 8.91
CA ASN A 180 -5.29 -19.95 9.34
C ASN A 180 -5.01 -18.75 8.43
N ARG A 181 -4.64 -18.97 7.16
CA ARG A 181 -4.10 -17.92 6.30
C ARG A 181 -4.79 -17.82 4.94
N ALA A 182 -4.86 -16.61 4.41
CA ALA A 182 -5.16 -16.34 3.00
C ALA A 182 -4.38 -15.13 2.51
N LYS A 183 -3.95 -15.16 1.25
CA LYS A 183 -3.12 -14.13 0.62
C LYS A 183 -3.75 -13.70 -0.70
N TYR A 184 -3.77 -12.40 -0.92
CA TYR A 184 -3.97 -11.81 -2.24
C TYR A 184 -2.70 -11.08 -2.65
N SER A 185 -2.14 -11.40 -3.82
CA SER A 185 -1.04 -10.66 -4.43
C SER A 185 -1.38 -10.15 -5.82
N ALA A 186 -0.69 -9.10 -6.21
CA ALA A 186 -0.72 -8.54 -7.55
C ALA A 186 0.64 -7.93 -7.90
N GLU A 187 0.96 -7.88 -9.19
CA GLU A 187 2.03 -7.03 -9.69
C GLU A 187 1.46 -5.65 -10.01
N ILE A 188 2.07 -4.62 -9.46
CA ILE A 188 1.69 -3.23 -9.71
C ILE A 188 2.75 -2.56 -10.56
N SER A 189 2.36 -2.09 -11.73
CA SER A 189 3.18 -1.28 -12.62
C SER A 189 2.75 0.17 -12.53
N SER A 190 3.62 1.09 -12.09
CA SER A 190 3.22 2.46 -11.75
C SER A 190 4.24 3.52 -12.20
N ALA A 191 3.75 4.67 -12.66
CA ALA A 191 4.55 5.84 -13.08
C ALA A 191 5.16 6.59 -11.90
N ILE A 192 4.61 6.36 -10.70
CA ILE A 192 5.21 6.68 -9.40
C ILE A 192 5.61 5.33 -8.83
N GLY A 193 6.89 4.99 -8.83
CA GLY A 193 7.34 3.70 -8.32
C GLY A 193 7.00 3.57 -6.85
N PHE A 194 6.24 2.53 -6.50
CA PHE A 194 5.99 2.14 -5.11
C PHE A 194 6.96 1.02 -4.74
N SER A 195 7.94 1.32 -3.90
CA SER A 195 8.69 0.28 -3.20
C SER A 195 8.32 0.32 -1.72
N TRP A 196 8.15 -0.84 -1.11
CA TRP A 196 8.00 -0.96 0.35
C TRP A 196 9.34 -0.61 0.99
N GLY A 197 9.52 0.69 1.24
CA GLY A 197 10.85 1.28 1.46
C GLY A 197 11.15 2.48 0.56
N GLY A 198 10.15 3.09 -0.09
CA GLY A 198 10.18 4.44 -0.67
C GLY A 198 9.53 4.56 -2.03
N ALA A 199 9.06 5.76 -2.37
CA ALA A 199 8.64 6.04 -3.74
C ALA A 199 9.79 6.58 -4.59
N THR A 200 9.72 6.41 -5.91
CA THR A 200 10.63 7.07 -6.87
C THR A 200 9.82 7.51 -8.08
N VAL A 201 9.91 8.78 -8.46
CA VAL A 201 9.21 9.29 -9.65
C VAL A 201 10.14 9.24 -10.87
N GLY A 202 9.60 8.84 -12.04
CA GLY A 202 10.27 9.02 -13.33
C GLY A 202 10.58 7.76 -14.13
N ALA A 203 10.28 6.57 -13.62
CA ALA A 203 10.32 5.32 -14.39
C ALA A 203 9.22 4.36 -13.91
N THR A 204 8.56 3.67 -14.86
CA THR A 204 7.61 2.61 -14.55
C THR A 204 8.28 1.53 -13.70
N GLN A 205 7.87 1.38 -12.44
CA GLN A 205 8.31 0.28 -11.59
C GLN A 205 7.22 -0.78 -11.48
N THR A 206 7.65 -2.03 -11.62
CA THR A 206 6.83 -3.21 -11.33
C THR A 206 7.24 -3.78 -9.98
N SER A 207 6.32 -3.80 -9.04
CA SER A 207 6.51 -4.39 -7.70
C SER A 207 5.45 -5.46 -7.46
N GLU A 208 5.83 -6.63 -6.92
CA GLU A 208 4.84 -7.52 -6.31
C GLU A 208 4.41 -6.89 -5.00
N VAL A 209 3.10 -6.78 -4.80
CA VAL A 209 2.51 -6.36 -3.53
C VAL A 209 1.50 -7.41 -3.09
N TYR A 210 1.31 -7.55 -1.78
CA TYR A 210 0.33 -8.46 -1.23
C TYR A 210 -0.34 -7.96 0.04
N ILE A 211 -1.54 -8.49 0.27
CA ILE A 211 -2.26 -8.42 1.53
C ILE A 211 -2.58 -9.84 1.98
N MET A 212 -2.19 -10.18 3.20
CA MET A 212 -2.39 -11.49 3.80
C MET A 212 -3.12 -11.35 5.12
N VAL A 213 -4.10 -12.23 5.36
CA VAL A 213 -4.73 -12.37 6.66
C VAL A 213 -4.21 -13.63 7.35
N ILE A 214 -3.94 -13.53 8.65
CA ILE A 214 -3.55 -14.62 9.54
C ILE A 214 -4.52 -14.61 10.73
N VAL A 215 -5.28 -15.67 10.96
CA VAL A 215 -6.24 -15.73 12.07
C VAL A 215 -5.60 -16.40 13.28
N ASP A 216 -5.24 -15.63 14.29
CA ASP A 216 -4.63 -16.12 15.53
C ASP A 216 -5.56 -15.89 16.72
N SER A 217 -5.68 -16.89 17.61
CA SER A 217 -6.33 -16.71 18.92
C SER A 217 -7.67 -15.96 18.90
N HIS A 218 -8.53 -16.23 17.92
CA HIS A 218 -9.86 -15.63 17.67
C HIS A 218 -9.89 -14.29 16.91
N ARG A 219 -8.74 -13.70 16.55
CA ARG A 219 -8.70 -12.43 15.81
C ARG A 219 -7.89 -12.53 14.52
N PRO A 220 -8.33 -11.87 13.44
CA PRO A 220 -7.54 -11.77 12.22
C PRO A 220 -6.48 -10.67 12.34
N ASN A 221 -5.24 -11.02 12.04
CA ASN A 221 -4.09 -10.13 11.86
C ASN A 221 -3.83 -9.94 10.37
N ILE A 222 -3.24 -8.81 10.00
CA ILE A 222 -2.96 -8.48 8.59
C ILE A 222 -1.47 -8.29 8.41
N VAL A 223 -0.95 -8.84 7.32
CA VAL A 223 0.42 -8.65 6.86
C VAL A 223 0.37 -8.09 5.44
N VAL A 224 1.11 -7.02 5.22
CA VAL A 224 1.28 -6.34 3.93
C VAL A 224 2.74 -6.39 3.52
N GLY A 225 3.02 -6.40 2.22
CA GLY A 225 4.37 -6.38 1.68
C GLY A 225 4.41 -6.40 0.17
#